data_AF-A0A9D6CU52-F1
#
_entry.id   AF-A0A9D6CU52-F1
#
_cell.length_a   1.000
_cell.length_b   1.000
_cell.length_c   1.000
_cell.angle_alpha   90.00
_cell.angle_beta   90.00
_cell.angle_gamma   90.00
#
_symmetry.space_group_name_H-M   'P 1'
#
loop_
_entity.id
_entity.type
_entity.pdbx_description
1 polymer ?
#
loop_
_entity_poly.entity_id
_entity_poly.type
_entity_poly.pdbx_seq_one_letter_code
_entity_poly.pdbx_strand_id
1 'polypeptide(L)'
;MRSGSFELVSELGPEAVDPAAAYLRIIGARYRSLGLNLREPGPITAVLTPTIVELSPYLRSPLGRTRGLSLVSPDRNYALVAWIAPGDPLTALAHEYAHLVDPHPERPVWFREGWADYLSYLRPDATGTLGATAPADRLALLRNGSWVRLDALLTADRGSPEFAEPLFYAQSWLIVRWLAEGEPDVRRISPEPFVQLVAERGPEAVAELLQAFLAGLSPAPEAPPAPAADVEMVETLEDREVALRLADLDRWIRPERARQTLERLAAEHPGWLKPLAPLGALEMDAGRYDEAETLLAEAVRDADAAPRTHHRYALLLLRPTDADPVDRAELAALHASLALESQPDDPRFLLTQAQAWMVSGAWDAAVGALRRLLVQPQSRAKAEQEMAELERRRNQALRSTPAPPLAVASPEPLPAALAPPPPKDIPPPAVEPPVTNWPPPHAEVIYGRVDYVDCSGPDKIIVLRNSLFPMRFREPRGRPAKIFFPPDKSWETIPCGAKGWTINLAYRPYRELGSVRGDVVAILF
;
A
#
# COMPACT_ATOMS: atom_id res chain seq x y z
N MET A 1 5.00 23.03 -2.64
CA MET A 1 4.02 23.57 -3.61
C MET A 1 2.83 22.61 -3.71
N ARG A 2 1.60 23.09 -3.84
CA ARG A 2 0.36 22.29 -3.98
C ARG A 2 -0.40 22.68 -5.25
N SER A 3 -0.99 21.69 -5.90
CA SER A 3 -1.90 21.78 -7.05
C SER A 3 -3.14 20.91 -6.78
N GLY A 4 -4.22 21.08 -7.54
CA GLY A 4 -5.41 20.23 -7.41
C GLY A 4 -5.18 18.74 -7.74
N SER A 5 -4.03 18.38 -8.31
CA SER A 5 -3.73 16.98 -8.71
C SER A 5 -2.43 16.41 -8.12
N PHE A 6 -1.57 17.24 -7.53
CA PHE A 6 -0.33 16.81 -6.90
C PHE A 6 0.19 17.83 -5.88
N GLU A 7 1.06 17.36 -4.99
CA GLU A 7 1.90 18.15 -4.11
C GLU A 7 3.36 17.90 -4.48
N LEU A 8 4.19 18.94 -4.39
CA LEU A 8 5.64 18.86 -4.54
C LEU A 8 6.29 19.32 -3.24
N VAL A 9 7.10 18.42 -2.67
CA VAL A 9 7.89 18.63 -1.45
C VAL A 9 9.36 18.59 -1.84
N SER A 10 10.12 19.59 -1.45
CA SER A 10 11.51 19.75 -1.86
C SER A 10 12.28 20.58 -0.85
N GLU A 11 13.52 20.19 -0.57
CA GLU A 11 14.51 21.03 0.12
C GLU A 11 15.31 21.91 -0.87
N LEU A 12 15.12 21.68 -2.18
CA LEU A 12 15.72 22.46 -3.27
C LEU A 12 14.91 23.72 -3.57
N GLY A 13 15.57 24.73 -4.15
CA GLY A 13 14.98 26.01 -4.50
C GLY A 13 14.02 25.96 -5.70
N PRO A 14 13.44 27.11 -6.07
CA PRO A 14 12.51 27.26 -7.20
C PRO A 14 13.05 26.70 -8.52
N GLU A 15 14.36 26.75 -8.73
CA GLU A 15 15.04 26.22 -9.92
C GLU A 15 14.82 24.72 -10.16
N ALA A 16 14.55 23.95 -9.10
CA ALA A 16 14.17 22.54 -9.18
C ALA A 16 12.65 22.35 -9.15
N VAL A 17 11.96 23.15 -8.32
CA VAL A 17 10.53 23.02 -8.04
C VAL A 17 9.68 23.38 -9.26
N ASP A 18 9.97 24.49 -9.92
CA ASP A 18 9.18 25.01 -11.05
C ASP A 18 9.18 24.06 -12.26
N PRO A 19 10.34 23.56 -12.76
CA PRO A 19 10.34 22.60 -13.87
C PRO A 19 9.68 21.26 -13.48
N ALA A 20 9.87 20.78 -12.25
CA ALA A 20 9.21 19.56 -11.78
C ALA A 20 7.68 19.70 -11.76
N ALA A 21 7.19 20.82 -11.25
CA ALA A 21 5.78 21.17 -11.19
C ALA A 21 5.14 21.21 -12.59
N ALA A 22 5.76 21.95 -13.51
CA ALA A 22 5.30 22.04 -14.89
C ALA A 22 5.25 20.65 -15.54
N TYR A 23 6.30 19.85 -15.34
CA TYR A 23 6.41 18.52 -15.93
C TYR A 23 5.38 17.53 -15.36
N LEU A 24 5.16 17.50 -14.05
CA LEU A 24 4.12 16.69 -13.39
C LEU A 24 2.72 16.94 -13.97
N ARG A 25 2.42 18.20 -14.28
CA ARG A 25 1.16 18.59 -14.91
C ARG A 25 1.02 18.00 -16.31
N ILE A 26 2.09 18.09 -17.10
CA ILE A 26 2.14 17.59 -18.48
C ILE A 26 1.99 16.07 -18.49
N ILE A 27 2.82 15.35 -17.72
CA ILE A 27 2.77 13.88 -17.70
C ILE A 27 1.48 13.37 -17.07
N GLY A 28 0.94 14.03 -16.04
CA GLY A 28 -0.32 13.66 -15.44
C GLY A 28 -1.50 13.84 -16.39
N ALA A 29 -1.55 14.95 -17.15
CA ALA A 29 -2.55 15.15 -18.20
C ALA A 29 -2.40 14.12 -19.33
N ARG A 30 -1.16 13.82 -19.71
CA ARG A 30 -0.83 12.84 -20.74
C ARG A 30 -1.29 11.44 -20.35
N TYR A 31 -0.93 10.95 -19.16
CA TYR A 31 -1.32 9.62 -18.69
C TYR A 31 -2.85 9.50 -18.60
N ARG A 32 -3.54 10.53 -18.11
CA ARG A 32 -5.02 10.56 -18.14
C ARG A 32 -5.59 10.48 -19.56
N SER A 33 -5.03 11.21 -20.52
CA SER A 33 -5.46 11.14 -21.94
C SER A 33 -5.23 9.75 -22.57
N LEU A 34 -4.28 8.99 -22.04
CA LEU A 34 -4.01 7.61 -22.42
C LEU A 34 -4.91 6.60 -21.67
N GLY A 35 -5.80 7.09 -20.78
CA GLY A 35 -6.63 6.26 -19.92
C GLY A 35 -5.86 5.57 -18.78
N LEU A 36 -4.64 6.04 -18.48
CA LEU A 36 -3.83 5.59 -17.35
C LEU A 36 -4.17 6.45 -16.13
N ASN A 37 -4.77 5.82 -15.13
CA ASN A 37 -5.18 6.46 -13.88
C ASN A 37 -4.34 5.95 -12.72
N LEU A 38 -4.28 6.73 -11.64
CA LEU A 38 -3.62 6.29 -10.41
C LEU A 38 -4.29 5.02 -9.86
N ARG A 39 -3.45 4.09 -9.41
CA ARG A 39 -3.91 2.83 -8.81
C ARG A 39 -4.72 3.05 -7.53
N GLU A 40 -4.23 3.94 -6.67
CA GLU A 40 -4.93 4.38 -5.47
C GLU A 40 -5.41 5.81 -5.67
N PRO A 41 -6.70 6.11 -5.39
CA PRO A 41 -7.22 7.47 -5.49
C PRO A 41 -6.54 8.37 -4.45
N GLY A 42 -6.13 9.56 -4.89
CA GLY A 42 -5.49 10.56 -4.05
C GLY A 42 -4.46 11.41 -4.81
N PRO A 43 -4.00 12.53 -4.23
CA PRO A 43 -2.96 13.33 -4.83
C PRO A 43 -1.63 12.56 -4.84
N ILE A 44 -0.80 12.87 -5.83
CA ILE A 44 0.60 12.43 -5.85
C ILE A 44 1.40 13.43 -5.03
N THR A 45 2.22 12.95 -4.11
CA THR A 45 3.23 13.76 -3.43
C THR A 45 4.59 13.43 -4.05
N ALA A 46 5.07 14.31 -4.93
CA ALA A 46 6.42 14.22 -5.45
C ALA A 46 7.40 14.79 -4.42
N VAL A 47 8.46 14.04 -4.09
CA VAL A 47 9.49 14.44 -3.13
C VAL A 47 10.83 14.54 -3.85
N LEU A 48 11.37 15.75 -3.94
CA LEU A 48 12.65 16.00 -4.58
C LEU A 48 13.74 16.05 -3.51
N THR A 49 14.63 15.07 -3.52
CA THR A 49 15.80 15.08 -2.65
C THR A 49 16.99 15.68 -3.40
N PRO A 50 17.91 16.40 -2.73
CA PRO A 50 19.08 16.95 -3.39
C PRO A 50 19.90 15.89 -4.08
N THR A 51 20.29 14.82 -3.37
CA THR A 51 21.13 13.76 -3.93
C THR A 51 20.56 12.38 -3.62
N ILE A 52 21.26 11.35 -4.13
CA ILE A 52 20.97 9.95 -3.80
C ILE A 52 21.24 9.62 -2.33
N VAL A 53 22.07 10.41 -1.63
CA VAL A 53 22.36 10.21 -0.21
C VAL A 53 21.11 10.46 0.63
N GLU A 54 20.39 11.55 0.39
CA GLU A 54 19.15 11.88 1.09
C GLU A 54 17.99 10.95 0.66
N LEU A 55 18.04 10.40 -0.55
CA LEU A 55 17.10 9.38 -1.01
C LEU A 55 17.35 8.01 -0.36
N SER A 56 18.61 7.69 -0.08
CA SER A 56 19.03 6.35 0.36
C SER A 56 18.32 5.75 1.57
N PRO A 57 17.88 6.52 2.59
CA PRO A 57 17.14 5.94 3.71
C PRO A 57 15.79 5.36 3.29
N TYR A 58 15.27 5.76 2.12
CA TYR A 58 14.02 5.25 1.55
C TYR A 58 14.24 4.06 0.61
N LEU A 59 15.48 3.83 0.15
CA LEU A 59 15.80 2.77 -0.79
C LEU A 59 16.04 1.45 -0.05
N ARG A 60 15.41 0.38 -0.53
CA ARG A 60 15.64 -1.00 -0.04
C ARG A 60 16.90 -1.66 -0.62
N SER A 61 17.67 -0.91 -1.43
CA SER A 61 18.82 -1.39 -2.20
C SER A 61 20.08 -0.61 -1.81
N PRO A 62 21.29 -1.16 -2.02
CA PRO A 62 22.54 -0.44 -1.79
C PRO A 62 22.58 0.89 -2.56
N LEU A 63 23.19 1.90 -1.94
CA LEU A 63 23.45 3.22 -2.52
C LEU A 63 23.93 3.12 -3.99
N GLY A 64 23.33 3.91 -4.88
CA GLY A 64 23.83 4.11 -6.26
C GLY A 64 23.09 3.40 -7.39
N ARG A 65 22.10 2.54 -7.12
CA ARG A 65 21.42 1.75 -8.16
C ARG A 65 20.10 2.33 -8.69
N THR A 66 19.40 3.13 -7.89
CA THR A 66 18.09 3.69 -8.23
C THR A 66 18.06 5.19 -7.96
N ARG A 67 17.54 5.98 -8.90
CA ARG A 67 17.44 7.45 -8.80
C ARG A 67 16.12 7.94 -8.25
N GLY A 68 15.17 7.03 -8.07
CA GLY A 68 13.88 7.33 -7.52
C GLY A 68 13.23 6.12 -6.85
N LEU A 69 12.06 6.39 -6.29
CA LEU A 69 11.19 5.39 -5.69
C LEU A 69 9.73 5.84 -5.82
N SER A 70 8.91 4.98 -6.41
CA SER A 70 7.46 5.06 -6.30
C SER A 70 6.97 4.30 -5.07
N LEU A 71 6.15 4.95 -4.23
CA LEU A 71 5.46 4.30 -3.12
C LEU A 71 3.96 4.53 -3.25
N VAL A 72 3.22 3.47 -3.51
CA VAL A 72 1.76 3.47 -3.39
C VAL A 72 1.42 3.12 -1.95
N SER A 73 0.80 4.05 -1.24
CA SER A 73 0.21 3.78 0.05
C SER A 73 -1.29 4.04 -0.01
N PRO A 74 -2.08 3.48 0.93
CA PRO A 74 -3.46 3.87 1.07
C PRO A 74 -3.62 5.39 1.09
N ASP A 75 -2.88 6.11 1.95
CA ASP A 75 -3.14 7.54 2.18
C ASP A 75 -2.72 8.44 1.01
N ARG A 76 -1.59 8.13 0.40
CA ARG A 76 -0.93 8.96 -0.61
C ARG A 76 -0.09 8.12 -1.55
N ASN A 77 0.06 8.62 -2.78
CA ASN A 77 0.99 8.11 -3.75
C ASN A 77 2.24 8.99 -3.73
N TYR A 78 3.43 8.41 -3.57
CA TYR A 78 4.69 9.14 -3.56
C TYR A 78 5.55 8.81 -4.76
N ALA A 79 6.17 9.84 -5.34
CA ALA A 79 7.25 9.72 -6.31
C ALA A 79 8.47 10.46 -5.76
N LEU A 80 9.46 9.73 -5.28
CA LEU A 80 10.69 10.29 -4.73
C LEU A 80 11.75 10.29 -5.81
N VAL A 81 12.48 11.39 -5.98
CA VAL A 81 13.56 11.50 -6.98
C VAL A 81 14.75 12.24 -6.41
N ALA A 82 15.95 11.69 -6.63
CA ALA A 82 17.21 12.40 -6.42
C ALA A 82 17.44 13.37 -7.60
N TRP A 83 17.34 14.66 -7.32
CA TRP A 83 17.34 15.71 -8.36
C TRP A 83 18.74 15.98 -8.92
N ILE A 84 19.75 16.05 -8.06
CA ILE A 84 21.16 16.27 -8.42
C ILE A 84 21.84 14.89 -8.49
N ALA A 85 21.55 14.18 -9.57
CA ALA A 85 22.17 12.91 -9.93
C ALA A 85 22.52 12.93 -11.43
N PRO A 86 23.44 12.07 -11.92
CA PRO A 86 23.69 11.97 -13.36
C PRO A 86 22.38 11.70 -14.12
N GLY A 87 22.23 12.19 -15.35
CA GLY A 87 21.02 12.02 -16.18
C GLY A 87 19.92 13.07 -15.94
N ASP A 88 18.78 12.94 -16.62
CA ASP A 88 17.67 13.89 -16.56
C ASP A 88 16.72 13.58 -15.36
N PRO A 89 16.61 14.48 -14.36
CA PRO A 89 15.73 14.28 -13.21
C PRO A 89 14.23 14.32 -13.58
N LEU A 90 13.85 14.99 -14.67
CA LEU A 90 12.47 15.02 -15.13
C LEU A 90 12.05 13.65 -15.68
N THR A 91 12.92 13.03 -16.48
CA THR A 91 12.71 11.65 -16.95
C THR A 91 12.60 10.68 -15.77
N ALA A 92 13.46 10.81 -14.75
CA ALA A 92 13.35 10.00 -13.52
C ALA A 92 12.00 10.22 -12.80
N LEU A 93 11.53 11.46 -12.71
CA LEU A 93 10.21 11.77 -12.13
C LEU A 93 9.06 11.15 -12.92
N ALA A 94 9.13 11.15 -14.25
CA ALA A 94 8.13 10.47 -15.08
C ALA A 94 8.19 8.95 -14.97
N HIS A 95 9.38 8.37 -14.80
CA HIS A 95 9.56 6.93 -14.52
C HIS A 95 8.87 6.54 -13.20
N GLU A 96 9.11 7.29 -12.12
CA GLU A 96 8.47 7.00 -10.84
C GLU A 96 6.95 7.26 -10.87
N TYR A 97 6.50 8.28 -11.60
CA TYR A 97 5.06 8.50 -11.83
C TYR A 97 4.44 7.33 -12.59
N ALA A 98 5.12 6.80 -13.62
CA ALA A 98 4.61 5.68 -14.40
C ALA A 98 4.26 4.49 -13.52
N HIS A 99 5.11 4.13 -12.55
CA HIS A 99 4.81 3.08 -11.57
C HIS A 99 3.53 3.32 -10.74
N LEU A 100 3.14 4.58 -10.52
CA LEU A 100 1.90 4.94 -9.80
C LEU A 100 0.63 4.77 -10.64
N VAL A 101 0.75 4.77 -11.97
CA VAL A 101 -0.36 4.59 -12.92
C VAL A 101 -0.37 3.22 -13.61
N ASP A 102 0.57 2.33 -13.27
CA ASP A 102 0.61 0.96 -13.79
C ASP A 102 -0.54 0.14 -13.18
N PRO A 103 -1.55 -0.29 -13.96
CA PRO A 103 -2.65 -1.08 -13.41
C PRO A 103 -2.24 -2.51 -13.03
N HIS A 104 -1.04 -2.95 -13.40
CA HIS A 104 -0.59 -4.35 -13.32
C HIS A 104 0.77 -4.52 -12.62
N PRO A 105 0.87 -4.20 -11.32
CA PRO A 105 2.11 -4.32 -10.54
C PRO A 105 2.65 -5.76 -10.42
N GLU A 106 1.83 -6.77 -10.73
CA GLU A 106 2.17 -8.20 -10.72
C GLU A 106 3.01 -8.63 -11.92
N ARG A 107 3.15 -7.78 -12.94
CA ARG A 107 3.92 -8.09 -14.14
C ARG A 107 5.40 -8.34 -13.83
N PRO A 108 6.11 -9.12 -14.69
CA PRO A 108 7.54 -9.37 -14.51
C PRO A 108 8.35 -8.08 -14.38
N VAL A 109 9.42 -8.12 -13.59
CA VAL A 109 10.23 -6.93 -13.25
C VAL A 109 10.77 -6.24 -14.50
N TRP A 110 11.27 -7.01 -15.49
CA TRP A 110 11.75 -6.44 -16.75
C TRP A 110 10.65 -5.63 -17.46
N PHE A 111 9.42 -6.14 -17.50
CA PHE A 111 8.33 -5.47 -18.20
C PHE A 111 7.92 -4.21 -17.44
N ARG A 112 7.82 -4.28 -16.12
CA ARG A 112 7.45 -3.14 -15.28
C ARG A 112 8.44 -1.98 -15.40
N GLU A 113 9.73 -2.26 -15.27
CA GLU A 113 10.76 -1.23 -15.42
C GLU A 113 10.84 -0.74 -16.87
N GLY A 114 10.74 -1.63 -17.87
CA GLY A 114 10.72 -1.26 -19.29
C GLY A 114 9.51 -0.40 -19.68
N TRP A 115 8.34 -0.66 -19.08
CA TRP A 115 7.12 0.10 -19.31
C TRP A 115 7.17 1.47 -18.64
N ALA A 116 7.67 1.55 -17.41
CA ALA A 116 7.92 2.83 -16.75
C ALA A 116 8.93 3.68 -17.53
N ASP A 117 10.02 3.07 -18.00
CA ASP A 117 11.04 3.75 -18.82
C ASP A 117 10.41 4.20 -20.15
N TYR A 118 9.65 3.33 -20.84
CA TYR A 118 8.95 3.65 -22.09
C TYR A 118 8.00 4.84 -21.94
N LEU A 119 7.16 4.84 -20.90
CA LEU A 119 6.24 5.94 -20.62
C LEU A 119 6.96 7.25 -20.31
N SER A 120 8.11 7.18 -19.64
CA SER A 120 8.90 8.38 -19.30
C SER A 120 9.38 9.15 -20.54
N TYR A 121 9.47 8.46 -21.69
CA TYR A 121 9.85 9.01 -22.99
C TYR A 121 8.67 9.25 -23.95
N LEU A 122 7.42 9.04 -23.53
CA LEU A 122 6.24 9.43 -24.31
C LEU A 122 6.05 10.95 -24.26
N ARG A 123 6.82 11.65 -25.09
CA ARG A 123 6.66 13.08 -25.31
C ARG A 123 5.77 13.32 -26.53
N PRO A 124 4.83 14.28 -26.49
CA PRO A 124 4.19 14.75 -27.70
C PRO A 124 5.26 15.39 -28.60
N ASP A 125 5.30 15.02 -29.87
CA ASP A 125 6.12 15.74 -30.83
C ASP A 125 5.48 17.09 -31.21
N ALA A 126 6.13 17.85 -32.09
CA ALA A 126 5.64 19.15 -32.57
C ALA A 126 4.27 19.08 -33.27
N THR A 127 3.82 17.89 -33.67
CA THR A 127 2.53 17.63 -34.32
C THR A 127 1.47 17.09 -33.35
N GLY A 128 1.83 16.89 -32.08
CA GLY A 128 0.98 16.25 -31.08
C GLY A 128 0.87 14.73 -31.24
N THR A 129 1.65 14.14 -32.15
CA THR A 129 1.71 12.69 -32.35
C THR A 129 2.55 12.06 -31.25
N LEU A 130 2.13 10.88 -30.82
CA LEU A 130 2.85 10.07 -29.85
C LEU A 130 4.03 9.37 -30.52
N GLY A 131 5.25 9.74 -30.14
CA GLY A 131 6.43 8.94 -30.39
C GLY A 131 7.16 8.72 -29.07
N ALA A 132 7.44 7.47 -28.72
CA ALA A 132 8.46 7.20 -27.72
C ALA A 132 9.80 7.62 -28.31
N THR A 133 10.36 8.71 -27.81
CA THR A 133 11.68 9.16 -28.25
C THR A 133 12.70 8.10 -27.85
N ALA A 134 13.53 7.67 -28.79
CA ALA A 134 14.59 6.72 -28.48
C ALA A 134 15.70 7.47 -27.73
N PRO A 135 15.95 7.15 -26.44
CA PRO A 135 16.90 7.91 -25.63
C PRO A 135 18.31 7.66 -26.13
N ALA A 136 19.07 8.73 -26.38
CA ALA A 136 20.40 8.59 -26.96
C ALA A 136 21.35 7.75 -26.08
N ASP A 137 21.22 7.88 -24.75
CA ASP A 137 21.97 7.10 -23.77
C ASP A 137 21.56 5.62 -23.76
N ARG A 138 20.25 5.31 -23.83
CA ARG A 138 19.75 3.93 -23.98
C ARG A 138 20.24 3.29 -25.27
N LEU A 139 20.15 4.02 -26.40
CA LEU A 139 20.63 3.53 -27.69
C LEU A 139 22.14 3.30 -27.67
N ALA A 140 22.91 4.20 -27.05
CA ALA A 140 24.37 4.03 -26.92
C ALA A 140 24.71 2.80 -26.07
N LEU A 141 24.02 2.59 -24.94
CA LEU A 141 24.18 1.40 -24.11
C LEU A 141 23.84 0.12 -24.88
N LEU A 142 22.70 0.08 -25.57
CA LEU A 142 22.26 -1.08 -26.33
C LEU A 142 23.16 -1.42 -27.51
N ARG A 143 23.75 -0.42 -28.19
CA ARG A 143 24.62 -0.64 -29.34
C ARG A 143 26.03 -1.08 -28.96
N ASN A 144 26.53 -0.61 -27.82
CA ASN A 144 27.92 -0.81 -27.42
C ASN A 144 28.08 -1.82 -26.26
N GLY A 145 26.98 -2.15 -25.57
CA GLY A 145 26.97 -3.01 -24.40
C GLY A 145 26.81 -4.50 -24.72
N SER A 146 27.24 -5.35 -23.78
CA SER A 146 27.01 -6.78 -23.84
C SER A 146 25.63 -7.11 -23.26
N TRP A 147 24.68 -7.46 -24.13
CA TRP A 147 23.29 -7.69 -23.72
C TRP A 147 23.18 -8.78 -22.66
N VAL A 148 22.34 -8.52 -21.66
CA VAL A 148 21.80 -9.53 -20.74
C VAL A 148 21.12 -10.60 -21.58
N ARG A 149 21.44 -11.87 -21.31
CA ARG A 149 20.79 -12.99 -21.99
C ARG A 149 19.28 -12.95 -21.73
N LEU A 150 18.46 -13.22 -22.75
CA LEU A 150 17.00 -13.10 -22.61
C LEU A 150 16.42 -14.04 -21.56
N ASP A 151 16.97 -15.24 -21.37
CA ASP A 151 16.54 -16.15 -20.31
C ASP A 151 16.79 -15.57 -18.90
N ALA A 152 17.95 -14.94 -18.68
CA ALA A 152 18.26 -14.25 -17.44
C ALA A 152 17.37 -13.01 -17.23
N LEU A 153 17.16 -12.20 -18.28
CA LEU A 153 16.31 -11.00 -18.21
C LEU A 153 14.84 -11.35 -17.89
N LEU A 154 14.30 -12.39 -18.53
CA LEU A 154 12.90 -12.81 -18.34
C LEU A 154 12.64 -13.42 -16.96
N THR A 155 13.67 -14.00 -16.33
CA THR A 155 13.57 -14.64 -15.01
C THR A 155 14.06 -13.76 -13.87
N ALA A 156 14.65 -12.60 -14.18
CA ALA A 156 15.21 -11.68 -13.20
C ALA A 156 14.14 -11.13 -12.23
N ASP A 157 14.57 -10.98 -10.99
CA ASP A 157 13.87 -10.29 -9.92
C ASP A 157 14.75 -9.18 -9.34
N ARG A 158 14.24 -8.43 -8.35
CA ARG A 158 14.95 -7.30 -7.72
C ARG A 158 16.25 -7.70 -6.99
N GLY A 159 16.43 -8.98 -6.67
CA GLY A 159 17.64 -9.52 -6.05
C GLY A 159 18.63 -10.11 -7.05
N SER A 160 18.27 -10.18 -8.34
CA SER A 160 19.12 -10.75 -9.39
C SER A 160 20.26 -9.79 -9.75
N PRO A 161 21.49 -10.29 -10.03
CA PRO A 161 22.61 -9.44 -10.43
C PRO A 161 22.30 -8.55 -11.63
N GLU A 162 21.58 -9.08 -12.60
CA GLU A 162 21.18 -8.41 -13.84
C GLU A 162 20.36 -7.15 -13.56
N PHE A 163 19.52 -7.15 -12.52
CA PHE A 163 18.69 -6.01 -12.15
C PHE A 163 19.51 -4.77 -11.74
N ALA A 164 20.79 -4.95 -11.39
CA ALA A 164 21.70 -3.87 -11.08
C ALA A 164 22.37 -3.26 -12.32
N GLU A 165 22.29 -3.92 -13.47
CA GLU A 165 23.00 -3.53 -14.68
C GLU A 165 22.18 -2.50 -15.48
N PRO A 166 22.76 -1.37 -15.93
CA PRO A 166 22.05 -0.40 -16.79
C PRO A 166 21.47 -1.01 -18.06
N LEU A 167 22.09 -2.08 -18.58
CA LEU A 167 21.61 -2.81 -19.76
C LEU A 167 20.31 -3.56 -19.52
N PHE A 168 20.01 -3.98 -18.28
CA PHE A 168 18.71 -4.59 -17.97
C PHE A 168 17.57 -3.62 -18.26
N TYR A 169 17.68 -2.38 -17.78
CA TYR A 169 16.67 -1.33 -18.02
C TYR A 169 16.61 -0.96 -19.51
N ALA A 170 17.76 -0.80 -20.16
CA ALA A 170 17.81 -0.45 -21.58
C ALA A 170 17.18 -1.54 -22.48
N GLN A 171 17.47 -2.82 -22.22
CA GLN A 171 16.86 -3.93 -22.97
C GLN A 171 15.37 -4.07 -22.64
N SER A 172 14.99 -3.87 -21.38
CA SER A 172 13.57 -3.87 -20.97
C SER A 172 12.78 -2.79 -21.71
N TRP A 173 13.32 -1.58 -21.81
CA TRP A 173 12.76 -0.50 -22.62
C TRP A 173 12.63 -0.89 -24.09
N LEU A 174 13.68 -1.47 -24.69
CA LEU A 174 13.67 -1.89 -26.09
C LEU A 174 12.56 -2.91 -26.38
N ILE A 175 12.36 -3.87 -25.48
CA ILE A 175 11.31 -4.89 -25.60
C ILE A 175 9.92 -4.25 -25.52
N VAL A 176 9.68 -3.36 -24.55
CA VAL A 176 8.38 -2.67 -24.44
C VAL A 176 8.15 -1.75 -25.64
N ARG A 177 9.18 -1.06 -26.13
CA ARG A 177 9.11 -0.25 -27.34
C ARG A 177 8.74 -1.08 -28.57
N TRP A 178 9.29 -2.29 -28.70
CA TRP A 178 8.96 -3.25 -29.75
C TRP A 178 7.50 -3.73 -29.64
N LEU A 179 7.06 -4.10 -28.43
CA LEU A 179 5.66 -4.47 -28.17
C LEU A 179 4.69 -3.33 -28.53
N ALA A 180 5.07 -2.08 -28.24
CA ALA A 180 4.26 -0.90 -28.55
C ALA A 180 4.13 -0.64 -30.07
N GLU A 181 4.97 -1.21 -30.94
CA GLU A 181 4.75 -1.13 -32.40
C GLU A 181 3.60 -2.02 -32.87
N GLY A 182 3.36 -3.12 -32.16
CA GLY A 182 2.27 -4.05 -32.46
C GLY A 182 0.95 -3.69 -31.80
N GLU A 183 0.95 -2.83 -30.78
CA GLU A 183 -0.24 -2.48 -29.99
C GLU A 183 -0.34 -0.96 -29.77
N PRO A 184 -1.22 -0.26 -30.51
CA PRO A 184 -1.35 1.19 -30.41
C PRO A 184 -2.01 1.67 -29.10
N ASP A 185 -2.80 0.84 -28.41
CA ASP A 185 -3.37 1.18 -27.11
C ASP A 185 -2.40 0.79 -25.99
N VAL A 186 -1.73 1.79 -25.41
CA VAL A 186 -0.73 1.61 -24.34
C VAL A 186 -1.22 0.77 -23.15
N ARG A 187 -2.54 0.76 -22.90
CA ARG A 187 -3.16 -0.01 -21.80
C ARG A 187 -3.19 -1.51 -22.08
N ARG A 188 -3.12 -1.89 -23.36
CA ARG A 188 -3.17 -3.28 -23.84
C ARG A 188 -1.79 -3.88 -24.04
N ILE A 189 -0.72 -3.08 -24.00
CA ILE A 189 0.64 -3.59 -24.04
C ILE A 189 0.85 -4.53 -22.84
N SER A 190 1.28 -5.75 -23.14
CA SER A 190 1.41 -6.82 -22.16
C SER A 190 2.67 -7.67 -22.46
N PRO A 191 3.25 -8.35 -21.46
CA PRO A 191 4.47 -9.12 -21.64
C PRO A 191 4.28 -10.44 -22.41
N GLU A 192 3.06 -10.99 -22.43
CA GLU A 192 2.77 -12.33 -22.93
C GLU A 192 3.18 -12.56 -24.39
N PRO A 193 2.93 -11.64 -25.36
CA PRO A 193 3.35 -11.82 -26.74
C PRO A 193 4.87 -11.99 -26.89
N PHE A 194 5.65 -11.25 -26.10
CA PHE A 194 7.11 -11.36 -26.14
C PHE A 194 7.60 -12.67 -25.51
N VAL A 195 7.04 -13.07 -24.37
CA VAL A 195 7.37 -14.34 -23.70
C VAL A 195 7.06 -15.52 -24.62
N GLN A 196 5.91 -15.50 -25.29
CA GLN A 196 5.53 -16.51 -26.27
C GLN A 196 6.51 -16.55 -27.45
N LEU A 197 6.90 -15.40 -28.00
CA LEU A 197 7.87 -15.33 -29.10
C LEU A 197 9.21 -15.96 -28.72
N VAL A 198 9.72 -15.70 -27.51
CA VAL A 198 10.95 -16.31 -27.00
C VAL A 198 10.80 -17.83 -26.84
N ALA A 199 9.66 -18.30 -26.34
CA ALA A 199 9.39 -19.73 -26.21
C ALA A 199 9.32 -20.45 -27.58
N GLU A 200 8.78 -19.80 -28.60
CA GLU A 200 8.60 -20.37 -29.94
C GLU A 200 9.90 -20.37 -30.77
N ARG A 201 10.70 -19.30 -30.68
CA ARG A 201 11.88 -19.11 -31.56
C ARG A 201 13.22 -19.33 -30.87
N GLY A 202 13.23 -19.40 -29.54
CA GLY A 202 14.45 -19.42 -28.74
C GLY A 202 15.03 -18.02 -28.50
N PRO A 203 15.79 -17.84 -27.40
CA PRO A 203 16.28 -16.53 -26.97
C PRO A 203 17.28 -15.91 -27.95
N GLU A 204 18.11 -16.71 -28.63
CA GLU A 204 19.11 -16.22 -29.57
C GLU A 204 18.46 -15.59 -30.80
N ALA A 205 17.48 -16.27 -31.41
CA ALA A 205 16.77 -15.76 -32.58
C ALA A 205 15.96 -14.49 -32.25
N VAL A 206 15.36 -14.41 -31.06
CA VAL A 206 14.66 -13.19 -30.63
C VAL A 206 15.62 -12.05 -30.34
N ALA A 207 16.81 -12.33 -29.79
CA ALA A 207 17.84 -11.30 -29.62
C ALA A 207 18.28 -10.71 -30.97
N GLU A 208 18.44 -11.53 -32.01
CA GLU A 208 18.73 -11.05 -33.37
C GLU A 208 17.61 -10.15 -33.93
N LEU A 209 16.34 -10.51 -33.70
CA LEU A 209 15.19 -9.67 -34.10
C LEU A 209 15.21 -8.31 -33.39
N LEU A 210 15.49 -8.29 -32.08
CA LEU A 210 15.59 -7.04 -31.31
C LEU A 210 16.79 -6.20 -31.75
N GLN A 211 17.91 -6.80 -32.16
CA GLN A 211 19.06 -6.09 -32.71
C GLN A 211 18.73 -5.45 -34.07
N ALA A 212 18.02 -6.18 -34.93
CA ALA A 212 17.52 -5.63 -36.19
C ALA A 212 16.55 -4.47 -35.94
N PHE A 213 15.67 -4.61 -34.95
CA PHE A 213 14.77 -3.54 -34.51
C PHE A 213 15.54 -2.30 -34.03
N LEU A 214 16.52 -2.49 -33.14
CA LEU A 214 17.40 -1.43 -32.63
C LEU A 214 18.15 -0.69 -33.74
N ALA A 215 18.57 -1.39 -34.79
CA ALA A 215 19.26 -0.79 -35.94
C ALA A 215 18.37 0.20 -36.70
N GLY A 216 17.05 0.00 -36.68
CA GLY A 216 16.07 0.91 -37.27
C GLY A 216 15.74 2.15 -36.41
N LEU A 217 16.13 2.15 -35.13
CA LEU A 217 15.84 3.27 -34.23
C LEU A 217 16.86 4.40 -34.42
N SER A 218 16.35 5.63 -34.59
CA SER A 218 17.19 6.83 -34.57
C SER A 218 17.03 7.55 -33.22
N PRO A 219 18.10 8.13 -32.66
CA PRO A 219 17.94 9.00 -31.49
C PRO A 219 17.01 10.15 -31.87
N ALA A 220 16.02 10.42 -31.04
CA ALA A 220 15.20 11.61 -31.25
C ALA A 220 16.03 12.86 -30.94
N PRO A 221 15.83 13.97 -31.66
CA PRO A 221 16.34 15.25 -31.18
C PRO A 221 15.78 15.50 -29.78
N GLU A 222 16.62 15.99 -28.88
CA GLU A 222 16.21 16.34 -27.53
C GLU A 222 15.11 17.40 -27.65
N ALA A 223 13.87 17.00 -27.37
CA ALA A 223 12.74 17.91 -27.47
C ALA A 223 12.99 19.06 -26.47
N PRO A 224 12.83 20.32 -26.87
CA PRO A 224 12.94 21.43 -25.94
C PRO A 224 11.99 21.18 -24.76
N PRO A 225 12.37 21.58 -23.54
CA PRO A 225 11.46 21.49 -22.41
C PRO A 225 10.14 22.12 -22.83
N ALA A 226 9.05 21.39 -22.61
CA ALA A 226 7.73 21.89 -22.94
C ALA A 226 7.58 23.29 -22.35
N PRO A 227 6.99 24.26 -23.09
CA PRO A 227 6.80 25.59 -22.56
C PRO A 227 6.06 25.47 -21.23
N ALA A 228 6.50 26.23 -20.23
CA ALA A 228 5.79 26.35 -18.97
C ALA A 228 4.37 26.81 -19.33
N ALA A 229 3.41 25.88 -19.38
CA ALA A 229 2.01 26.26 -19.34
C ALA A 229 1.85 27.10 -18.09
N ASP A 230 1.20 28.27 -18.17
CA ASP A 230 0.97 29.14 -17.02
C ASP A 230 0.57 28.28 -15.81
N VAL A 231 1.54 28.07 -14.93
CA VAL A 231 1.33 27.26 -13.75
C VAL A 231 0.66 28.23 -12.82
N GLU A 232 -0.66 28.13 -12.70
CA GLU A 232 -1.36 28.74 -11.59
C GLU A 232 -0.82 28.03 -10.33
N MET A 233 0.25 28.59 -9.76
CA MET A 233 0.82 28.14 -8.52
C MET A 233 -0.22 28.39 -7.44
N VAL A 234 -0.86 27.32 -6.98
CA VAL A 234 -2.02 27.48 -6.09
C VAL A 234 -1.56 27.79 -4.67
N GLU A 235 -0.48 27.17 -4.18
CA GLU A 235 -0.03 27.37 -2.80
C GLU A 235 1.41 26.86 -2.54
N THR A 236 2.19 27.60 -1.75
CA THR A 236 3.45 27.11 -1.16
C THR A 236 3.13 26.41 0.16
N LEU A 237 3.70 25.22 0.37
CA LEU A 237 3.49 24.48 1.61
C LEU A 237 4.32 25.12 2.74
N GLU A 238 3.75 25.21 3.92
CA GLU A 238 4.49 25.65 5.11
C GLU A 238 5.48 24.56 5.58
N ASP A 239 6.54 24.95 6.29
CA ASP A 239 7.58 24.02 6.78
C ASP A 239 6.99 22.87 7.62
N ARG A 240 5.98 23.17 8.46
CA ARG A 240 5.27 22.16 9.25
C ARG A 240 4.52 21.16 8.37
N GLU A 241 3.91 21.62 7.27
CA GLU A 241 3.22 20.73 6.33
C GLU A 241 4.21 19.86 5.57
N VAL A 242 5.37 20.41 5.18
CA VAL A 242 6.48 19.64 4.60
C VAL A 242 6.93 18.56 5.58
N ALA A 243 7.17 18.90 6.84
CA ALA A 243 7.54 17.94 7.87
C ALA A 243 6.49 16.84 8.08
N LEU A 244 5.19 17.19 8.05
CA LEU A 244 4.10 16.23 8.10
C LEU A 244 4.13 15.26 6.90
N ARG A 245 4.34 15.76 5.68
CA ARG A 245 4.42 14.91 4.48
C ARG A 245 5.60 13.95 4.50
N LEU A 246 6.75 14.41 4.99
CA LEU A 246 7.92 13.56 5.18
C LEU A 246 7.70 12.54 6.30
N ALA A 247 7.00 12.90 7.37
CA ALA A 247 6.64 11.97 8.43
C ALA A 247 5.64 10.90 7.97
N ASP A 248 4.66 11.27 7.13
CA ASP A 248 3.73 10.31 6.50
C ASP A 248 4.48 9.29 5.61
N LEU A 249 5.49 9.75 4.87
CA LEU A 249 6.38 8.89 4.10
C LEU A 249 7.22 7.98 5.02
N ASP A 250 7.80 8.56 6.07
CA ASP A 250 8.59 7.84 7.08
C ASP A 250 7.76 6.77 7.80
N ARG A 251 6.44 6.94 7.94
CA ARG A 251 5.59 5.94 8.60
C ARG A 251 5.75 4.54 8.01
N TRP A 252 5.98 4.45 6.70
CA TRP A 252 6.10 3.18 5.97
C TRP A 252 7.51 2.59 5.96
N ILE A 253 8.52 3.38 6.30
CA ILE A 253 9.93 3.01 6.08
C ILE A 253 10.76 3.14 7.37
N ARG A 254 10.47 4.16 8.18
CA ARG A 254 11.15 4.54 9.42
C ARG A 254 10.11 4.95 10.48
N PRO A 255 9.27 4.02 10.97
CA PRO A 255 8.11 4.34 11.81
C PRO A 255 8.47 5.05 13.11
N GLU A 256 9.63 4.78 13.70
CA GLU A 256 10.11 5.48 14.91
C GLU A 256 10.43 6.94 14.63
N ARG A 257 11.06 7.25 13.49
CA ARG A 257 11.35 8.63 13.06
C ARG A 257 10.07 9.38 12.72
N ALA A 258 9.12 8.71 12.07
CA ALA A 258 7.80 9.25 11.80
C ALA A 258 7.11 9.66 13.10
N ARG A 259 7.05 8.74 14.08
CA ARG A 259 6.49 9.01 15.41
C ARG A 259 7.12 10.24 16.07
N GLN A 260 8.45 10.27 16.19
CA GLN A 260 9.16 11.39 16.80
C GLN A 260 8.84 12.72 16.12
N THR A 261 8.77 12.72 14.78
CA THR A 261 8.46 13.93 14.01
C THR A 261 7.01 14.38 14.26
N LEU A 262 6.06 13.44 14.24
CA LEU A 262 4.63 13.75 14.43
C LEU A 262 4.31 14.19 15.87
N GLU A 263 4.89 13.55 16.88
CA GLU A 263 4.76 13.94 18.28
C GLU A 263 5.30 15.35 18.52
N ARG A 264 6.47 15.66 17.94
CA ARG A 264 7.04 17.02 17.96
C ARG A 264 6.11 18.03 17.29
N LEU A 265 5.59 17.73 16.09
CA LEU A 265 4.66 18.62 15.38
C LEU A 265 3.38 18.89 16.19
N ALA A 266 2.82 17.85 16.83
CA ALA A 266 1.65 18.00 17.70
C ALA A 266 1.96 18.84 18.95
N ALA A 267 3.15 18.69 19.54
CA ALA A 267 3.57 19.47 20.71
C ALA A 267 3.87 20.94 20.37
N GLU A 268 4.54 21.20 19.25
CA GLU A 268 4.88 22.56 18.77
C GLU A 268 3.64 23.30 18.25
N HIS A 269 2.61 22.57 17.80
CA HIS A 269 1.37 23.13 17.27
C HIS A 269 0.10 22.48 17.85
N PRO A 270 -0.25 22.73 19.14
CA PRO A 270 -1.33 22.01 19.83
C PRO A 270 -2.73 22.13 19.21
N GLY A 271 -3.00 23.20 18.43
CA GLY A 271 -4.27 23.38 17.72
C GLY A 271 -4.29 22.78 16.30
N TRP A 272 -3.16 22.22 15.84
CA TRP A 272 -3.04 21.64 14.51
C TRP A 272 -3.23 20.13 14.59
N LEU A 273 -4.45 19.67 14.32
CA LEU A 273 -4.85 18.27 14.52
C LEU A 273 -4.30 17.29 13.46
N LYS A 274 -3.74 17.81 12.35
CA LYS A 274 -3.27 17.00 11.22
C LYS A 274 -2.25 15.91 11.58
N PRO A 275 -1.29 16.10 12.51
CA PRO A 275 -0.36 15.05 12.94
C PRO A 275 -1.02 13.88 13.70
N LEU A 276 -2.22 14.09 14.27
CA LEU A 276 -2.89 13.06 15.07
C LEU A 276 -3.39 11.89 14.22
N ALA A 277 -3.81 12.15 12.98
CA ALA A 277 -4.25 11.10 12.06
C ALA A 277 -3.15 10.07 11.74
N PRO A 278 -1.94 10.45 11.28
CA PRO A 278 -0.85 9.51 11.04
C PRO A 278 -0.26 8.93 12.34
N LEU A 279 -0.32 9.63 13.48
CA LEU A 279 0.00 9.02 14.78
C LEU A 279 -0.98 7.90 15.11
N GLY A 280 -2.28 8.14 14.97
CA GLY A 280 -3.29 7.12 15.17
C GLY A 280 -3.11 5.93 14.22
N ALA A 281 -2.71 6.17 12.97
CA ALA A 281 -2.35 5.10 12.04
C ALA A 281 -1.13 4.29 12.51
N LEU A 282 -0.07 4.93 13.03
CA LEU A 282 1.08 4.24 13.63
C LEU A 282 0.68 3.38 14.83
N GLU A 283 -0.24 3.86 15.67
CA GLU A 283 -0.79 3.10 16.80
C GLU A 283 -1.59 1.88 16.31
N MET A 284 -2.41 2.03 15.27
CA MET A 284 -3.12 0.90 14.65
C MET A 284 -2.14 -0.14 14.09
N ASP A 285 -1.10 0.30 13.38
CA ASP A 285 -0.09 -0.57 12.77
C ASP A 285 0.69 -1.35 13.85
N ALA A 286 0.88 -0.74 15.03
CA ALA A 286 1.52 -1.36 16.18
C ALA A 286 0.58 -2.19 17.08
N GLY A 287 -0.70 -2.30 16.74
CA GLY A 287 -1.71 -3.02 17.52
C GLY A 287 -2.16 -2.34 18.81
N ARG A 288 -1.80 -1.06 19.00
CA ARG A 288 -2.17 -0.22 20.16
C ARG A 288 -3.45 0.55 19.86
N TYR A 289 -4.54 -0.18 19.86
CA TYR A 289 -5.78 0.30 19.27
C TYR A 289 -6.55 1.31 20.13
N ASP A 290 -6.36 1.29 21.45
CA ASP A 290 -7.04 2.23 22.36
C ASP A 290 -6.41 3.62 22.24
N GLU A 291 -5.09 3.68 22.13
CA GLU A 291 -4.32 4.88 21.80
C GLU A 291 -4.67 5.39 20.40
N ALA A 292 -4.76 4.48 19.42
CA ALA A 292 -5.19 4.81 18.07
C ALA A 292 -6.58 5.44 18.04
N GLU A 293 -7.53 4.89 18.81
CA GLU A 293 -8.91 5.38 18.87
C GLU A 293 -8.94 6.79 19.45
N THR A 294 -8.20 7.03 20.52
CA THR A 294 -8.08 8.36 21.13
C THR A 294 -7.55 9.39 20.14
N LEU A 295 -6.46 9.07 19.44
CA LEU A 295 -5.83 9.96 18.47
C LEU A 295 -6.73 10.24 17.26
N LEU A 296 -7.38 9.19 16.73
CA LEU A 296 -8.24 9.33 15.56
C LEU A 296 -9.57 10.01 15.89
N ALA A 297 -10.12 9.81 17.09
CA ALA A 297 -11.29 10.53 17.57
C ALA A 297 -11.05 12.05 17.65
N GLU A 298 -9.84 12.46 18.03
CA GLU A 298 -9.44 13.87 17.99
C GLU A 298 -9.19 14.34 16.55
N ALA A 299 -8.49 13.53 15.75
CA ALA A 299 -8.14 13.89 14.38
C ALA A 299 -9.37 14.14 13.48
N VAL A 300 -10.47 13.39 13.66
CA VAL A 300 -11.71 13.59 12.89
C VAL A 300 -12.49 14.85 13.29
N ARG A 301 -12.06 15.60 14.31
CA ARG A 301 -12.61 16.93 14.64
C ARG A 301 -12.09 18.02 13.72
N ASP A 302 -10.99 17.76 13.02
CA ASP A 302 -10.54 18.63 11.93
C ASP A 302 -11.60 18.59 10.81
N ALA A 303 -12.15 19.76 10.45
CA ALA A 303 -13.14 19.85 9.38
C ALA A 303 -12.58 19.39 8.02
N ASP A 304 -11.25 19.48 7.86
CA ASP A 304 -10.52 19.03 6.67
C ASP A 304 -9.92 17.63 6.85
N ALA A 305 -10.42 16.83 7.80
CA ALA A 305 -9.95 15.47 8.02
C ALA A 305 -10.09 14.64 6.73
N ALA A 306 -9.00 13.97 6.35
CA ALA A 306 -8.99 13.14 5.15
C ALA A 306 -10.02 12.00 5.25
N PRO A 307 -10.64 11.57 4.13
CA PRO A 307 -11.61 10.46 4.12
C PRO A 307 -11.11 9.19 4.81
N ARG A 308 -9.81 8.92 4.69
CA ARG A 308 -9.18 7.77 5.36
C ARG A 308 -9.07 7.90 6.86
N THR A 309 -8.95 9.11 7.40
CA THR A 309 -8.96 9.35 8.84
C THR A 309 -10.32 8.93 9.41
N HIS A 310 -11.41 9.34 8.76
CA HIS A 310 -12.75 8.90 9.13
C HIS A 310 -12.92 7.38 8.99
N HIS A 311 -12.45 6.78 7.90
CA HIS A 311 -12.53 5.34 7.71
C HIS A 311 -11.76 4.55 8.78
N ARG A 312 -10.52 4.95 9.12
CA ARG A 312 -9.74 4.33 10.19
C ARG A 312 -10.43 4.42 11.53
N TYR A 313 -11.01 5.58 11.84
CA TYR A 313 -11.78 5.75 13.06
C TYR A 313 -13.02 4.86 13.08
N ALA A 314 -13.76 4.77 11.97
CA ALA A 314 -14.89 3.85 11.83
C ALA A 314 -14.50 2.38 12.06
N LEU A 315 -13.35 1.95 11.55
CA LEU A 315 -12.84 0.60 11.79
C LEU A 315 -12.53 0.33 13.27
N LEU A 316 -12.03 1.34 14.00
CA LEU A 316 -11.79 1.23 15.44
C LEU A 316 -13.10 1.17 16.23
N LEU A 317 -14.10 1.94 15.81
CA LEU A 317 -15.43 1.92 16.42
C LEU A 317 -16.12 0.55 16.32
N LEU A 318 -15.89 -0.19 15.22
CA LEU A 318 -16.44 -1.54 15.02
C LEU A 318 -15.71 -2.65 15.78
N ARG A 319 -14.62 -2.35 16.49
CA ARG A 319 -13.95 -3.33 17.35
C ARG A 319 -14.84 -3.71 18.53
N PRO A 320 -14.79 -4.97 18.99
CA PRO A 320 -15.39 -5.35 20.26
C PRO A 320 -14.73 -4.59 21.42
N THR A 321 -15.55 -3.90 22.21
CA THR A 321 -15.18 -3.24 23.47
C THR A 321 -16.29 -3.48 24.50
N ASP A 322 -16.14 -2.96 25.71
CA ASP A 322 -17.19 -3.04 26.75
C ASP A 322 -18.33 -2.01 26.53
N ALA A 323 -18.16 -1.09 25.58
CA ALA A 323 -19.18 -0.10 25.23
C ALA A 323 -20.28 -0.70 24.34
N ASP A 324 -21.43 -0.02 24.25
CA ASP A 324 -22.56 -0.48 23.45
C ASP A 324 -22.15 -0.62 21.97
N PRO A 325 -22.21 -1.83 21.38
CA PRO A 325 -21.82 -2.05 20.00
C PRO A 325 -22.75 -1.33 19.00
N VAL A 326 -24.00 -1.03 19.37
CA VAL A 326 -24.95 -0.33 18.50
C VAL A 326 -24.56 1.13 18.35
N ASP A 327 -24.37 1.85 19.46
CA ASP A 327 -23.98 3.28 19.43
C ASP A 327 -22.67 3.49 18.67
N ARG A 328 -21.67 2.63 18.92
CA ARG A 328 -20.39 2.67 18.22
C ARG A 328 -20.55 2.38 16.73
N ALA A 329 -21.41 1.43 16.37
CA ALA A 329 -21.67 1.11 14.97
C ALA A 329 -22.40 2.24 14.24
N GLU A 330 -23.33 2.95 14.89
CA GLU A 330 -23.96 4.13 14.30
C GLU A 330 -22.93 5.24 14.04
N LEU A 331 -22.03 5.50 14.99
CA LEU A 331 -20.94 6.45 14.82
C LEU A 331 -19.96 6.00 13.72
N ALA A 332 -19.67 4.70 13.62
CA ALA A 332 -18.85 4.14 12.55
C ALA A 332 -19.50 4.35 11.17
N ALA A 333 -20.81 4.16 11.05
CA ALA A 333 -21.56 4.38 9.82
C ALA A 333 -21.53 5.86 9.41
N LEU A 334 -21.64 6.78 10.37
CA LEU A 334 -21.49 8.22 10.12
C LEU A 334 -20.11 8.54 9.51
N HIS A 335 -19.03 8.08 10.14
CA HIS A 335 -17.68 8.35 9.63
C HIS A 335 -17.39 7.66 8.30
N ALA A 336 -17.91 6.45 8.07
CA ALA A 336 -17.84 5.83 6.76
C ALA A 336 -18.61 6.65 5.70
N SER A 337 -19.72 7.27 6.07
CA SER A 337 -20.49 8.16 5.18
C SER A 337 -19.73 9.44 4.83
N LEU A 338 -19.10 10.09 5.82
CA LEU A 338 -18.24 11.26 5.58
C LEU A 338 -17.07 10.93 4.63
N ALA A 339 -16.48 9.74 4.76
CA ALA A 339 -15.45 9.28 3.83
C ALA A 339 -15.99 9.11 2.39
N LEU A 340 -17.23 8.63 2.25
CA LEU A 340 -17.91 8.44 0.96
C LEU A 340 -18.34 9.76 0.31
N GLU A 341 -18.53 10.85 1.05
CA GLU A 341 -18.83 12.16 0.45
C GLU A 341 -17.71 12.62 -0.50
N SER A 342 -16.46 12.34 -0.13
CA SER A 342 -15.29 12.66 -0.95
C SER A 342 -14.97 11.57 -1.98
N GLN A 343 -15.23 10.29 -1.66
CA GLN A 343 -14.92 9.16 -2.52
C GLN A 343 -16.12 8.19 -2.58
N PRO A 344 -17.17 8.52 -3.36
CA PRO A 344 -18.46 7.84 -3.29
C PRO A 344 -18.38 6.33 -3.51
N ASP A 345 -17.52 5.87 -4.40
CA ASP A 345 -17.48 4.47 -4.79
C ASP A 345 -16.26 3.72 -4.25
N ASP A 346 -15.58 4.25 -3.24
CA ASP A 346 -14.48 3.52 -2.60
C ASP A 346 -15.01 2.25 -1.92
N PRO A 347 -14.57 1.05 -2.35
CA PRO A 347 -15.13 -0.19 -1.85
C PRO A 347 -14.84 -0.43 -0.36
N ARG A 348 -13.76 0.16 0.18
CA ARG A 348 -13.41 0.03 1.60
C ARG A 348 -14.41 0.77 2.46
N PHE A 349 -14.77 1.98 2.05
CA PHE A 349 -15.70 2.82 2.81
C PHE A 349 -17.11 2.25 2.75
N LEU A 350 -17.55 1.79 1.57
CA LEU A 350 -18.83 1.08 1.41
C LEU A 350 -18.90 -0.19 2.26
N LEU A 351 -17.81 -0.97 2.31
CA LEU A 351 -17.76 -2.19 3.11
C LEU A 351 -17.86 -1.88 4.60
N THR A 352 -17.10 -0.91 5.11
CA THR A 352 -17.17 -0.48 6.50
C THR A 352 -18.55 0.09 6.85
N GLN A 353 -19.15 0.87 5.96
CA GLN A 353 -20.51 1.40 6.14
C GLN A 353 -21.54 0.27 6.23
N ALA A 354 -21.47 -0.73 5.34
CA ALA A 354 -22.33 -1.91 5.39
C ALA A 354 -22.15 -2.71 6.68
N GLN A 355 -20.91 -2.94 7.10
CA GLN A 355 -20.60 -3.66 8.35
C GLN A 355 -21.12 -2.92 9.58
N ALA A 356 -20.97 -1.60 9.63
CA ALA A 356 -21.52 -0.76 10.68
C ALA A 356 -23.05 -0.88 10.76
N TRP A 357 -23.75 -0.76 9.63
CA TRP A 357 -25.20 -0.91 9.60
C TRP A 357 -25.69 -2.33 9.94
N MET A 358 -24.90 -3.37 9.63
CA MET A 358 -25.22 -4.73 10.08
C MET A 358 -25.10 -4.89 11.60
N VAL A 359 -24.16 -4.21 12.24
CA VAL A 359 -23.99 -4.24 13.70
C VAL A 359 -25.09 -3.45 14.39
N SER A 360 -25.46 -2.27 13.88
CA SER A 360 -26.56 -1.47 14.43
C SER A 360 -27.96 -2.01 14.10
N GLY A 361 -28.07 -3.04 13.26
CA GLY A 361 -29.35 -3.62 12.84
C GLY A 361 -30.08 -2.83 11.75
N ALA A 362 -29.43 -1.84 11.13
CA ALA A 362 -29.95 -1.08 9.99
C ALA A 362 -29.85 -1.88 8.67
N TRP A 363 -30.58 -3.00 8.59
CA TRP A 363 -30.44 -3.99 7.51
C TRP A 363 -30.64 -3.43 6.10
N ASP A 364 -31.62 -2.56 5.89
CA ASP A 364 -31.92 -2.01 4.55
C ASP A 364 -30.82 -1.05 4.07
N ALA A 365 -30.23 -0.28 4.99
CA ALA A 365 -29.08 0.57 4.69
C ALA A 365 -27.85 -0.27 4.33
N ALA A 366 -27.58 -1.34 5.08
CA ALA A 366 -26.53 -2.30 4.79
C ALA A 366 -26.68 -2.94 3.39
N VAL A 367 -27.90 -3.35 3.01
CA VAL A 367 -28.19 -3.84 1.64
C VAL A 367 -27.89 -2.77 0.59
N GLY A 368 -28.21 -1.50 0.86
CA GLY A 368 -27.90 -0.37 -0.01
C GLY A 368 -26.39 -0.25 -0.32
N ALA A 369 -25.54 -0.22 0.71
CA ALA A 369 -24.09 -0.18 0.51
C ALA A 369 -23.56 -1.43 -0.21
N LEU A 370 -24.02 -2.63 0.16
CA LEU A 370 -23.56 -3.87 -0.49
C LEU A 370 -23.97 -3.95 -1.96
N ARG A 371 -25.14 -3.41 -2.35
CA ARG A 371 -25.54 -3.31 -3.76
C ARG A 371 -24.61 -2.42 -4.57
N ARG A 372 -24.13 -1.32 -3.99
CA ARG A 372 -23.12 -0.45 -4.61
C ARG A 372 -21.77 -1.16 -4.76
N LEU A 373 -21.42 -2.08 -3.86
CA LEU A 373 -20.24 -2.92 -4.02
C LEU A 373 -20.41 -4.01 -5.08
N LEU A 374 -21.60 -4.60 -5.21
CA LEU A 374 -21.87 -5.70 -6.16
C LEU A 374 -21.67 -5.30 -7.63
N VAL A 375 -21.87 -4.02 -7.97
CA VAL A 375 -21.65 -3.52 -9.34
C VAL A 375 -20.16 -3.35 -9.67
N GLN A 376 -19.27 -3.41 -8.68
CA GLN A 376 -17.82 -3.28 -8.88
C GLN A 376 -17.20 -4.67 -9.08
N PRO A 377 -16.61 -4.97 -10.25
CA PRO A 377 -16.06 -6.30 -10.55
C PRO A 377 -15.05 -6.80 -9.51
N GLN A 378 -14.15 -5.93 -9.06
CA GLN A 378 -13.11 -6.23 -8.08
C GLN A 378 -13.64 -6.52 -6.67
N SER A 379 -14.84 -6.03 -6.34
CA SER A 379 -15.43 -6.13 -5.00
C SER A 379 -16.59 -7.12 -4.95
N ARG A 380 -17.05 -7.63 -6.10
CA ARG A 380 -18.27 -8.44 -6.23
C ARG A 380 -18.26 -9.67 -5.32
N ALA A 381 -17.20 -10.47 -5.37
CA ALA A 381 -17.09 -11.68 -4.56
C ALA A 381 -17.17 -11.37 -3.05
N LYS A 382 -16.54 -10.28 -2.63
CA LYS A 382 -16.61 -9.81 -1.24
C LYS A 382 -18.01 -9.32 -0.87
N ALA A 383 -18.66 -8.58 -1.76
CA ALA A 383 -20.02 -8.09 -1.54
C ALA A 383 -21.05 -9.23 -1.46
N GLU A 384 -20.91 -10.28 -2.28
CA GLU A 384 -21.74 -11.49 -2.22
C GLU A 384 -21.56 -12.22 -0.87
N GLN A 385 -20.32 -12.34 -0.39
CA GLN A 385 -20.03 -12.91 0.93
C GLN A 385 -20.69 -12.12 2.06
N GLU A 386 -20.58 -10.81 2.06
CA GLU A 386 -21.17 -9.94 3.10
C GLU A 386 -22.70 -9.91 3.01
N MET A 387 -23.28 -10.03 1.82
CA MET A 387 -24.72 -10.15 1.65
C MET A 387 -25.25 -11.44 2.31
N ALA A 388 -24.54 -12.54 2.14
CA ALA A 388 -24.88 -13.80 2.81
C ALA A 388 -24.72 -13.71 4.34
N GLU A 389 -23.70 -13.00 4.83
CA GLU A 389 -23.54 -12.72 6.27
C GLU A 389 -24.69 -11.86 6.81
N LEU A 390 -25.09 -10.81 6.09
CA LEU A 390 -26.21 -9.95 6.42
C LEU A 390 -27.50 -10.76 6.60
N GLU A 391 -27.83 -11.61 5.63
CA GLU A 391 -29.02 -12.46 5.69
C GLU A 391 -28.99 -13.40 6.91
N ARG A 392 -27.83 -13.99 7.22
CA ARG A 392 -27.65 -14.83 8.41
C ARG A 392 -27.92 -14.04 9.69
N ARG A 393 -27.32 -12.86 9.85
CA ARG A 393 -27.50 -12.00 11.04
C ARG A 393 -28.93 -11.50 11.18
N ARG A 394 -29.55 -11.05 10.09
CA ARG A 394 -30.96 -10.62 10.06
C ARG A 394 -31.89 -11.74 10.52
N ASN A 395 -31.70 -12.96 10.00
CA ASN A 395 -32.49 -14.12 10.39
C ASN A 395 -32.27 -14.51 11.86
N GLN A 396 -31.04 -14.38 12.38
CA GLN A 396 -30.76 -14.61 13.79
C GLN A 396 -31.46 -13.58 14.68
N ALA A 397 -31.41 -12.29 14.33
CA ALA A 397 -32.08 -11.23 15.08
C ALA A 397 -33.61 -11.42 15.15
N LEU A 398 -34.23 -11.86 14.05
CA LEU A 398 -35.65 -12.20 13.99
C LEU A 398 -36.03 -13.41 14.86
N ARG A 399 -35.09 -14.33 15.12
CA ARG A 399 -35.31 -15.49 16.01
C ARG A 399 -35.09 -15.16 17.49
N SER A 400 -34.24 -14.18 17.78
CA SER A 400 -33.88 -13.76 19.14
C SER A 400 -34.86 -12.76 19.74
N THR A 401 -35.88 -12.32 19.00
CA THR A 401 -36.94 -11.48 19.56
C THR A 401 -37.78 -12.31 20.54
N PRO A 402 -37.88 -11.95 21.83
CA PRO A 402 -38.63 -12.74 22.79
C PRO A 402 -40.11 -12.79 22.37
N ALA A 403 -40.69 -14.00 22.36
CA ALA A 403 -42.14 -14.12 22.41
C ALA A 403 -42.67 -13.34 23.63
N PRO A 404 -43.85 -12.70 23.56
CA PRO A 404 -44.41 -12.00 24.72
C PRO A 404 -44.42 -12.95 25.91
N PRO A 405 -43.99 -12.50 27.11
CA PRO A 405 -43.85 -13.40 28.24
C PRO A 405 -45.21 -14.00 28.57
N LEU A 406 -45.32 -15.32 28.46
CA LEU A 406 -46.31 -16.06 29.24
C LEU A 406 -45.97 -15.75 30.70
N ALA A 407 -46.93 -15.15 31.41
CA ALA A 407 -46.80 -14.80 32.81
C ALA A 407 -46.39 -16.02 33.63
N VAL A 408 -45.11 -16.10 33.99
CA VAL A 408 -44.59 -17.05 34.97
C VAL A 408 -44.33 -16.27 36.26
N ALA A 409 -44.94 -16.76 37.33
CA ALA A 409 -44.90 -16.18 38.66
C ALA A 409 -43.45 -15.95 39.15
N SER A 410 -43.26 -14.81 39.81
CA SER A 410 -42.00 -14.37 40.39
C SER A 410 -41.40 -15.40 41.36
N PRO A 411 -40.10 -15.71 41.28
CA PRO A 411 -39.40 -16.36 42.38
C PRO A 411 -39.00 -15.33 43.44
N GLU A 412 -38.99 -15.79 44.69
CA GLU A 412 -38.58 -15.05 45.89
C GLU A 412 -37.17 -14.46 45.83
N PRO A 413 -36.87 -13.40 46.60
CA PRO A 413 -35.56 -12.76 46.59
C PRO A 413 -34.52 -13.59 47.35
N LEU A 414 -33.35 -13.78 46.72
CA LEU A 414 -32.14 -14.27 47.38
C LEU A 414 -31.51 -13.20 48.28
N PRO A 415 -30.88 -13.58 49.41
CA PRO A 415 -30.27 -12.64 50.34
C PRO A 415 -28.98 -12.02 49.79
N ALA A 416 -28.75 -10.77 50.20
CA ALA A 416 -27.64 -9.91 49.78
C ALA A 416 -26.26 -10.55 49.98
N ALA A 417 -25.51 -10.66 48.88
CA ALA A 417 -24.09 -11.04 48.90
C ALA A 417 -23.20 -9.81 49.14
N LEU A 418 -22.15 -10.04 49.93
CA LEU A 418 -21.15 -9.10 50.42
C LEU A 418 -20.38 -8.37 49.30
N ALA A 419 -20.02 -7.12 49.58
CA ALA A 419 -19.17 -6.28 48.74
C ALA A 419 -17.79 -6.92 48.47
N PRO A 420 -17.21 -6.73 47.26
CA PRO A 420 -15.87 -7.22 46.95
C PRO A 420 -14.79 -6.45 47.74
N PRO A 421 -13.68 -7.12 48.14
CA PRO A 421 -12.57 -6.46 48.81
C PRO A 421 -11.81 -5.50 47.86
N PRO A 422 -11.13 -4.48 48.41
CA PRO A 422 -10.36 -3.53 47.61
C PRO A 422 -9.18 -4.21 46.88
N PRO A 423 -8.76 -3.67 45.72
CA PRO A 423 -7.71 -4.26 44.91
C PRO A 423 -6.38 -4.21 45.64
N LYS A 424 -5.66 -5.34 45.64
CA LYS A 424 -4.28 -5.43 46.11
C LYS A 424 -3.36 -4.75 45.09
N ASP A 425 -2.40 -3.98 45.59
CA ASP A 425 -1.32 -3.37 44.82
C ASP A 425 -0.60 -4.43 43.95
N ILE A 426 -0.77 -4.31 42.64
CA ILE A 426 -0.04 -5.11 41.66
C ILE A 426 1.27 -4.37 41.38
N PRO A 427 2.45 -4.95 41.70
CA PRO A 427 3.72 -4.34 41.35
C PRO A 427 3.83 -4.22 39.81
N PRO A 428 4.50 -3.17 39.29
CA PRO A 428 4.67 -2.98 37.86
C PRO A 428 5.37 -4.21 37.25
N PRO A 429 4.95 -4.66 36.05
CA PRO A 429 5.54 -5.82 35.41
C PRO A 429 7.04 -5.58 35.20
N ALA A 430 7.83 -6.60 35.52
CA ALA A 430 9.27 -6.57 35.29
C ALA A 430 9.53 -6.30 33.79
N VAL A 431 10.34 -5.28 33.51
CA VAL A 431 10.78 -4.97 32.14
C VAL A 431 11.63 -6.14 31.66
N GLU A 432 11.08 -6.99 30.81
CA GLU A 432 11.83 -8.08 30.19
C GLU A 432 12.91 -7.52 29.25
N PRO A 433 14.11 -8.12 29.22
CA PRO A 433 15.19 -7.68 28.36
C PRO A 433 14.80 -7.80 26.87
N PRO A 434 15.30 -6.91 25.99
CA PRO A 434 14.97 -6.94 24.57
C PRO A 434 15.37 -8.27 23.91
N VAL A 435 14.47 -8.82 23.09
CA VAL A 435 14.73 -10.02 22.30
C VAL A 435 15.80 -9.73 21.28
N THR A 436 17.01 -10.23 21.51
CA THR A 436 18.08 -10.16 20.51
C THR A 436 17.72 -11.07 19.33
N ASN A 437 17.85 -10.55 18.10
CA ASN A 437 17.54 -11.23 16.82
C ASN A 437 16.06 -11.40 16.46
N TRP A 438 15.19 -10.50 16.92
CA TRP A 438 13.82 -10.35 16.42
C TRP A 438 13.61 -8.97 15.77
N PRO A 439 12.92 -8.87 14.61
CA PRO A 439 12.56 -9.97 13.72
C PRO A 439 13.78 -10.52 12.94
N PRO A 440 13.72 -11.74 12.39
CA PRO A 440 14.76 -12.25 11.51
C PRO A 440 15.02 -11.33 10.30
N PRO A 441 16.26 -11.22 9.79
CA PRO A 441 16.55 -10.45 8.59
C PRO A 441 15.68 -10.88 7.39
N HIS A 442 15.20 -9.89 6.63
CA HIS A 442 14.33 -10.07 5.46
C HIS A 442 12.94 -10.67 5.75
N ALA A 443 12.49 -10.63 7.00
CA ALA A 443 11.12 -10.98 7.38
C ALA A 443 10.27 -9.73 7.58
N GLU A 444 9.02 -9.79 7.12
CA GLU A 444 7.97 -8.84 7.50
C GLU A 444 7.27 -9.33 8.76
N VAL A 445 6.81 -8.42 9.60
CA VAL A 445 6.11 -8.75 10.85
C VAL A 445 4.65 -8.35 10.73
N ILE A 446 3.77 -9.24 11.16
CA ILE A 446 2.34 -8.96 11.24
C ILE A 446 1.77 -9.38 12.58
N TYR A 447 0.94 -8.51 13.14
CA TYR A 447 0.25 -8.75 14.39
C TYR A 447 -1.14 -9.33 14.11
N GLY A 448 -1.53 -10.34 14.90
CA GLY A 448 -2.88 -10.87 14.81
C GLY A 448 -3.17 -11.94 15.86
N ARG A 449 -4.47 -12.28 15.98
CA ARG A 449 -4.93 -13.39 16.82
C ARG A 449 -4.99 -14.67 16.00
N VAL A 450 -4.36 -15.74 16.46
CA VAL A 450 -4.44 -17.07 15.85
C VAL A 450 -5.90 -17.52 15.87
N ASP A 451 -6.51 -17.62 14.70
CA ASP A 451 -7.87 -18.12 14.53
C ASP A 451 -7.86 -19.65 14.63
N TYR A 452 -7.02 -20.28 13.80
CA TYR A 452 -6.69 -21.70 13.90
C TYR A 452 -5.36 -22.01 13.19
N VAL A 453 -4.79 -23.17 13.53
CA VAL A 453 -3.62 -23.76 12.87
C VAL A 453 -4.03 -25.07 12.20
N ASP A 454 -3.99 -25.12 10.88
CA ASP A 454 -4.33 -26.30 10.08
C ASP A 454 -3.08 -27.09 9.68
N CYS A 455 -3.09 -28.37 10.02
CA CYS A 455 -2.00 -29.30 9.74
C CYS A 455 -2.43 -30.47 8.84
N SER A 456 -3.64 -30.42 8.26
CA SER A 456 -4.18 -31.50 7.42
C SER A 456 -3.42 -31.65 6.09
N GLY A 457 -2.78 -30.57 5.63
CA GLY A 457 -1.98 -30.54 4.41
C GLY A 457 -0.49 -30.91 4.58
N PRO A 458 0.28 -30.86 3.47
CA PRO A 458 1.72 -31.13 3.47
C PRO A 458 2.53 -30.08 4.25
N ASP A 459 2.04 -28.83 4.27
CA ASP A 459 2.57 -27.73 5.07
C ASP A 459 1.57 -27.34 6.16
N LYS A 460 2.05 -26.70 7.24
CA LYS A 460 1.19 -26.15 8.30
C LYS A 460 0.70 -24.77 7.87
N ILE A 461 -0.59 -24.49 8.01
CA ILE A 461 -1.18 -23.19 7.68
C ILE A 461 -1.61 -22.51 8.97
N ILE A 462 -1.02 -21.35 9.26
CA ILE A 462 -1.39 -20.50 10.38
C ILE A 462 -2.36 -19.44 9.86
N VAL A 463 -3.58 -19.44 10.40
CA VAL A 463 -4.58 -18.42 10.07
C VAL A 463 -4.60 -17.38 11.18
N LEU A 464 -4.17 -16.17 10.84
CA LEU A 464 -4.24 -15.00 11.72
C LEU A 464 -5.46 -14.18 11.39
N ARG A 465 -6.20 -13.78 12.42
CA ARG A 465 -7.24 -12.78 12.31
C ARG A 465 -6.68 -11.47 12.86
N ASN A 466 -6.50 -10.48 12.00
CA ASN A 466 -6.36 -9.09 12.44
C ASN A 466 -7.73 -8.39 12.40
N SER A 467 -7.76 -7.09 12.71
CA SER A 467 -8.97 -6.27 12.70
C SER A 467 -9.60 -6.08 11.31
N LEU A 468 -8.92 -6.43 10.21
CA LEU A 468 -9.35 -6.17 8.85
C LEU A 468 -9.81 -7.44 8.11
N PHE A 469 -9.04 -8.54 8.19
CA PHE A 469 -9.35 -9.81 7.51
C PHE A 469 -8.55 -10.99 8.08
N PRO A 470 -9.02 -12.25 7.88
CA PRO A 470 -8.21 -13.42 8.13
C PRO A 470 -7.10 -13.55 7.06
N MET A 471 -5.89 -13.81 7.53
CA MET A 471 -4.65 -13.91 6.77
C MET A 471 -4.09 -15.32 6.94
N ARG A 472 -3.50 -15.87 5.89
CA ARG A 472 -3.03 -17.27 5.87
C ARG A 472 -1.54 -17.30 5.58
N PHE A 473 -0.78 -17.84 6.51
CA PHE A 473 0.66 -18.00 6.39
C PHE A 473 1.03 -19.47 6.39
N ARG A 474 2.06 -19.82 5.63
CA ARG A 474 2.53 -21.20 5.50
C ARG A 474 3.76 -21.41 6.35
N GLU A 475 3.76 -22.42 7.19
CA GLU A 475 4.95 -22.93 7.85
C GLU A 475 5.32 -24.28 7.20
N PRO A 476 6.40 -24.33 6.39
CA PRO A 476 6.84 -25.59 5.79
C PRO A 476 7.26 -26.60 6.87
N ARG A 477 6.79 -27.85 6.80
CA ARG A 477 7.10 -28.87 7.84
C ARG A 477 8.59 -29.15 8.01
N GLY A 478 9.38 -29.00 6.94
CA GLY A 478 10.84 -29.16 6.99
C GLY A 478 11.60 -27.94 7.52
N ARG A 479 10.92 -26.82 7.78
CA ARG A 479 11.50 -25.55 8.26
C ARG A 479 10.51 -24.85 9.22
N PRO A 480 10.32 -25.38 10.44
CA PRO A 480 9.40 -24.78 11.40
C PRO A 480 9.84 -23.38 11.80
N ALA A 481 8.87 -22.52 12.14
CA ALA A 481 9.15 -21.17 12.61
C ALA A 481 9.81 -21.21 13.99
N LYS A 482 10.76 -20.30 14.22
CA LYS A 482 11.34 -20.12 15.55
C LYS A 482 10.35 -19.44 16.49
N ILE A 483 10.06 -20.04 17.63
CA ILE A 483 9.16 -19.46 18.63
C ILE A 483 9.94 -18.68 19.70
N PHE A 484 9.43 -17.50 20.03
CA PHE A 484 9.91 -16.64 21.11
C PHE A 484 8.80 -16.50 22.16
N PHE A 485 9.17 -16.65 23.43
CA PHE A 485 8.28 -16.59 24.60
C PHE A 485 7.02 -17.47 24.50
N PRO A 486 7.15 -18.78 24.20
CA PRO A 486 5.98 -19.62 24.07
C PRO A 486 5.16 -19.63 25.37
N PRO A 487 3.81 -19.67 25.29
CA PRO A 487 2.94 -19.71 26.48
C PRO A 487 3.19 -20.94 27.35
N ASP A 488 3.68 -22.01 26.72
CA ASP A 488 4.10 -23.24 27.34
C ASP A 488 5.51 -23.59 26.85
N LYS A 489 6.44 -23.84 27.77
CA LYS A 489 7.84 -24.14 27.46
C LYS A 489 8.02 -25.40 26.58
N SER A 490 7.00 -26.25 26.48
CA SER A 490 7.00 -27.42 25.61
C SER A 490 6.73 -27.11 24.13
N TRP A 491 6.35 -25.88 23.79
CA TRP A 491 6.04 -25.50 22.40
C TRP A 491 7.31 -25.20 21.62
N GLU A 492 7.84 -26.24 20.95
CA GLU A 492 8.90 -26.08 19.94
C GLU A 492 8.36 -25.56 18.61
N THR A 493 7.09 -25.85 18.30
CA THR A 493 6.34 -25.29 17.17
C THR A 493 4.90 -24.99 17.61
N ILE A 494 4.18 -24.14 16.88
CA ILE A 494 2.79 -23.84 17.24
C ILE A 494 1.93 -25.10 17.04
N PRO A 495 1.16 -25.55 18.05
CA PRO A 495 0.39 -26.79 17.94
C PRO A 495 -0.71 -26.70 16.87
N CYS A 496 -1.00 -27.84 16.24
CA CYS A 496 -2.16 -27.97 15.37
C CYS A 496 -3.45 -27.71 16.16
N GLY A 497 -4.38 -26.93 15.60
CA GLY A 497 -5.61 -26.53 16.27
C GLY A 497 -5.44 -25.44 17.35
N ALA A 498 -4.22 -24.91 17.55
CA ALA A 498 -4.02 -23.75 18.42
C ALA A 498 -4.89 -22.58 17.94
N LYS A 499 -5.53 -21.90 18.89
CA LYS A 499 -6.44 -20.78 18.65
C LYS A 499 -6.44 -19.81 19.82
N GLY A 500 -6.83 -18.57 19.56
CA GLY A 500 -7.09 -17.55 20.57
C GLY A 500 -5.88 -16.75 21.03
N TRP A 501 -4.66 -17.15 20.65
CA TRP A 501 -3.41 -16.48 21.01
C TRP A 501 -3.15 -15.26 20.14
N THR A 502 -2.77 -14.15 20.74
CA THR A 502 -2.26 -12.99 20.03
C THR A 502 -0.77 -13.18 19.79
N ILE A 503 -0.31 -13.00 18.55
CA ILE A 503 1.11 -13.16 18.21
C ILE A 503 1.58 -12.06 17.27
N ASN A 504 2.88 -11.75 17.33
CA ASN A 504 3.61 -11.12 16.23
C ASN A 504 4.23 -12.24 15.38
N LEU A 505 3.82 -12.32 14.12
CA LEU A 505 4.25 -13.35 13.18
C LEU A 505 5.23 -12.74 12.17
N ALA A 506 6.46 -13.24 12.16
CA ALA A 506 7.46 -12.87 11.17
C ALA A 506 7.40 -13.85 10.00
N TYR A 507 7.21 -13.34 8.78
CA TYR A 507 7.09 -14.13 7.56
C TYR A 507 7.92 -13.56 6.41
N ARG A 508 8.31 -14.41 5.48
CA ARG A 508 8.90 -13.99 4.19
C ARG A 508 7.79 -13.95 3.16
N PRO A 509 7.41 -12.76 2.64
CA PRO A 509 6.34 -12.65 1.68
C PRO A 509 6.64 -13.47 0.42
N TYR A 510 5.62 -14.05 -0.18
CA TYR A 510 5.76 -14.57 -1.55
C TYR A 510 6.04 -13.41 -2.50
N ARG A 511 6.72 -13.70 -3.63
CA ARG A 511 7.15 -12.68 -4.60
C ARG A 511 6.01 -11.88 -5.25
N GLU A 512 4.76 -12.18 -4.93
CA GLU A 512 3.59 -11.41 -5.31
C GLU A 512 3.46 -10.14 -4.45
N LEU A 513 3.55 -8.97 -5.10
CA LEU A 513 3.44 -7.66 -4.46
C LEU A 513 2.11 -7.52 -3.70
N GLY A 514 2.18 -7.24 -2.40
CA GLY A 514 1.00 -6.97 -1.57
C GLY A 514 0.24 -8.21 -1.10
N SER A 515 0.75 -9.43 -1.35
CA SER A 515 0.15 -10.61 -0.75
C SER A 515 0.50 -10.66 0.74
N VAL A 516 -0.53 -10.69 1.60
CA VAL A 516 -0.37 -10.94 3.04
C VAL A 516 -0.17 -12.44 3.30
N ARG A 517 0.64 -13.06 2.45
CA ARG A 517 0.92 -14.49 2.40
C ARG A 517 2.42 -14.69 2.30
N GLY A 518 2.91 -15.71 2.97
CA GLY A 518 4.31 -16.06 2.89
C GLY A 518 4.69 -17.18 3.84
N ASP A 519 5.98 -17.50 3.83
CA ASP A 519 6.54 -18.54 4.68
C ASP A 519 6.86 -17.97 6.07
N VAL A 520 6.25 -18.51 7.10
CA VAL A 520 6.50 -18.16 8.50
C VAL A 520 7.93 -18.54 8.86
N VAL A 521 8.66 -17.61 9.46
CA VAL A 521 10.05 -17.83 9.88
C VAL A 521 10.22 -17.72 11.38
N ALA A 522 9.40 -16.91 12.04
CA ALA A 522 9.40 -16.82 13.49
C ALA A 522 8.06 -16.34 14.04
N ILE A 523 7.77 -16.69 15.29
CA ILE A 523 6.55 -16.33 16.01
C ILE A 523 6.97 -15.79 17.39
N LEU A 524 6.47 -14.63 17.75
CA LEU A 524 6.62 -14.02 19.07
C LEU A 524 5.23 -13.96 19.71
N PHE A 525 5.06 -14.67 20.83
CA PHE A 525 3.81 -14.71 21.58
C PHE A 525 3.64 -13.51 22.50
#